data_AF-A0A2U2S4Y1-F1
#
_entry.id   AF-A0A2U2S4Y1-F1
#
_cell.length_a   1.000
_cell.length_b   1.000
_cell.length_c   1.000
_cell.angle_alpha   90.00
_cell.angle_beta   90.00
_cell.angle_gamma   90.00
#
_symmetry.space_group_name_H-M   'P 1'
#
loop_
_entity.id
_entity.type
_entity.pdbx_description
1 polymer ?
#
loop_
_entity_poly.entity_id
_entity_poly.type
_entity_poly.pdbx_seq_one_letter_code
_entity_poly.pdbx_strand_id
1 'polypeptide(L)'
;MISTSMLVVIVVGLLAGFAVLSMLVWLFLKSNQVNLTATSETKPEWMRQTPPAETVTATLADGEGMQVFDHDPGEQIAAPFAEQIEDLVKTALATHPELKHQQIDFGTSPEGGLVIYLNGKAFDTVEALPDENIKTIVLQAIATWNASH
;
A
#
# COMPACT_ATOMS: atom_id res chain seq x y z
N MET A 1 47.30 3.94 33.81
CA MET A 1 48.20 3.92 32.63
C MET A 1 47.62 2.91 31.65
N ILE A 2 47.26 3.33 30.44
CA ILE A 2 46.80 2.41 29.39
C ILE A 2 48.02 1.62 28.93
N SER A 3 47.97 0.29 28.98
CA SER A 3 49.07 -0.54 28.49
C SER A 3 49.17 -0.43 26.98
N THR A 4 50.38 -0.56 26.44
CA THR A 4 50.63 -0.53 24.99
C THR A 4 49.74 -1.51 24.23
N SER A 5 49.48 -2.70 24.81
CA SER A 5 48.57 -3.69 24.24
C SER A 5 47.12 -3.20 24.18
N MET A 6 46.65 -2.50 25.21
CA MET A 6 45.29 -1.94 25.25
C MET A 6 45.13 -0.78 24.27
N LEU A 7 46.18 0.02 24.06
CA LEU A 7 46.20 1.08 23.05
C LEU A 7 46.11 0.52 21.63
N VAL A 8 46.83 -0.58 21.34
CA VAL A 8 46.76 -1.26 20.04
C VAL A 8 45.36 -1.78 19.74
N VAL A 9 44.68 -2.40 20.71
CA VAL A 9 43.32 -2.93 20.52
C VAL A 9 42.33 -1.82 20.20
N ILE A 10 42.42 -0.67 20.89
CA ILE A 10 41.54 0.48 20.65
C ILE A 10 41.78 1.05 19.24
N VAL A 11 43.04 1.21 18.84
CA VAL A 11 43.38 1.75 17.51
C VAL A 11 42.90 0.82 16.39
N VAL A 12 43.11 -0.49 16.52
CA VAL A 12 42.64 -1.48 15.54
C VAL A 12 41.11 -1.50 15.47
N GLY A 13 40.43 -1.45 16.62
CA GLY A 13 38.96 -1.41 16.68
C GLY A 13 38.37 -0.17 16.01
N LEU A 14 38.96 1.00 16.25
CA LEU A 14 38.53 2.26 15.62
C LEU A 14 38.76 2.25 14.11
N LEU A 15 39.89 1.73 13.64
CA LEU A 15 40.18 1.61 12.21
C LEU A 15 39.21 0.65 11.51
N ALA A 16 38.93 -0.51 12.12
CA ALA A 16 37.97 -1.46 11.58
C ALA A 16 36.55 -0.87 11.54
N GLY A 17 36.13 -0.21 12.62
CA GLY A 17 34.84 0.47 12.69
C GLY A 17 34.70 1.55 11.63
N PHE A 18 35.73 2.39 11.45
CA PHE A 18 35.74 3.44 10.43
C PHE A 18 35.70 2.88 9.00
N ALA A 19 36.40 1.77 8.73
CA ALA A 19 36.39 1.12 7.43
C ALA A 19 34.99 0.58 7.08
N VAL A 20 34.31 -0.07 8.03
CA VAL A 20 32.94 -0.56 7.83
C VAL A 20 31.97 0.59 7.60
N LEU A 21 32.06 1.65 8.41
CA LEU A 21 31.17 2.81 8.30
C LEU A 21 31.36 3.54 6.97
N SER A 22 32.61 3.69 6.52
CA SER A 22 32.94 4.27 5.21
C SER A 22 32.41 3.41 4.06
N MET A 23 32.52 2.09 4.17
CA MET A 23 31.97 1.16 3.17
C MET A 23 30.44 1.25 3.08
N LEU A 24 29.74 1.33 4.21
CA LEU A 24 28.29 1.50 4.25
C LEU A 24 27.83 2.82 3.62
N VAL A 25 28.51 3.94 3.93
CA VAL A 25 28.23 5.23 3.31
C VAL A 25 28.45 5.18 1.80
N TRP A 26 29.54 4.56 1.34
CA TRP A 26 29.80 4.41 -0.09
C TRP A 26 28.74 3.56 -0.79
N LEU A 27 28.31 2.44 -0.18
CA LEU A 27 27.22 1.61 -0.70
C LEU A 27 25.91 2.39 -0.78
N PHE A 28 25.57 3.19 0.22
CA PHE A 28 24.36 4.00 0.23
C PHE A 28 24.40 5.09 -0.86
N LEU A 29 25.50 5.83 -0.98
CA LEU A 29 25.68 6.84 -2.02
C LEU A 29 25.65 6.23 -3.43
N LYS A 30 26.20 5.03 -3.61
CA LYS A 30 26.18 4.30 -4.89
C LYS A 30 24.80 3.72 -5.20
N SER A 31 24.08 3.23 -4.20
CA SER A 31 22.74 2.65 -4.36
C SER A 31 21.72 3.69 -4.83
N ASN A 32 21.93 4.97 -4.51
CA ASN A 32 21.00 6.05 -4.84
C ASN A 32 21.13 6.57 -6.29
N GLN A 33 21.87 5.88 -7.17
CA GLN A 33 22.09 6.27 -8.56
C GLN A 33 21.11 5.61 -9.55
N VAL A 34 20.19 4.76 -9.09
CA VAL A 34 19.24 4.09 -9.98
C VAL A 34 18.02 4.98 -10.20
N ASN A 35 18.03 5.72 -11.31
CA ASN A 35 16.86 6.48 -11.74
C ASN A 35 15.87 5.56 -12.48
N LEU A 36 14.90 5.02 -11.73
CA LEU A 36 13.83 4.16 -12.26
C LEU A 36 12.82 4.89 -13.15
N THR A 37 12.89 6.22 -13.21
CA THR A 37 11.92 7.10 -13.90
C THR A 37 12.50 7.81 -15.12
N ALA A 38 13.78 7.61 -15.41
CA ALA A 38 14.42 8.23 -16.57
C ALA A 38 13.82 7.69 -17.88
N THR A 39 13.46 8.58 -18.78
CA THR A 39 13.07 8.24 -20.15
C THR A 39 14.29 7.72 -20.90
N SER A 40 14.38 6.39 -21.07
CA SER A 40 15.44 5.74 -21.85
C SER A 40 14.89 5.25 -23.20
N GLU A 41 15.72 5.34 -24.24
CA GLU A 41 15.47 4.75 -25.56
C GLU A 41 15.35 3.22 -25.51
N THR A 42 15.76 2.57 -24.41
CA THR A 42 15.55 1.13 -24.20
C THR A 42 14.11 0.76 -23.87
N LYS A 43 13.27 1.73 -23.50
CA LYS A 43 11.85 1.49 -23.21
C LYS A 43 11.08 1.39 -24.54
N PRO A 44 10.21 0.39 -24.76
CA PRO A 44 9.35 0.32 -25.95
C PRO A 44 8.48 1.58 -26.12
N GLU A 45 8.17 1.95 -27.37
CA GLU A 45 7.45 3.20 -27.70
C GLU A 45 6.11 3.32 -26.96
N TRP A 46 5.32 2.25 -26.91
CA TRP A 46 4.03 2.20 -26.21
C TRP A 46 4.12 2.51 -24.70
N MET A 47 5.30 2.33 -24.12
CA MET A 47 5.57 2.55 -22.71
C MET A 47 6.14 3.96 -22.44
N ARG A 48 6.51 4.71 -23.47
CA ARG A 48 7.01 6.10 -23.37
C ARG A 48 5.91 7.15 -23.53
N GLN A 49 4.77 6.74 -24.05
CA GLN A 49 3.62 7.62 -24.21
C GLN A 49 3.00 7.87 -22.83
N THR A 50 2.74 9.14 -22.52
CA THR A 50 1.86 9.46 -21.40
C THR A 50 0.47 8.88 -21.71
N PRO A 51 -0.20 8.22 -20.76
CA PRO A 51 -1.57 7.76 -20.97
C PRO A 51 -2.44 8.91 -21.50
N PRO A 52 -3.46 8.62 -22.33
CA PRO A 52 -4.40 9.62 -22.80
C PRO A 52 -4.93 10.47 -21.63
N ALA A 53 -5.20 11.75 -21.87
CA ALA A 53 -5.67 12.66 -20.81
C ALA A 53 -6.95 12.15 -20.13
N GLU A 54 -7.79 11.43 -20.87
CA GLU A 54 -8.99 10.75 -20.34
C GLU A 54 -8.62 9.70 -19.29
N THR A 55 -7.59 8.88 -19.54
CA THR A 55 -7.09 7.86 -18.60
C THR A 55 -6.51 8.51 -17.34
N VAL A 56 -5.74 9.60 -17.49
CA VAL A 56 -5.18 10.34 -16.35
C VAL A 56 -6.28 11.01 -15.53
N THR A 57 -7.32 11.53 -16.19
CA THR A 57 -8.44 12.18 -15.50
C THR A 57 -9.29 11.17 -14.76
N ALA A 58 -9.49 9.96 -15.32
CA ALA A 58 -10.22 8.88 -14.67
C ALA A 58 -9.52 8.43 -13.38
N THR A 59 -8.20 8.19 -13.41
CA THR A 59 -7.47 7.78 -12.21
C THR A 59 -7.33 8.89 -11.15
N LEU A 60 -7.45 10.16 -11.55
CA LEU A 60 -7.48 11.28 -10.61
C LEU A 60 -8.88 11.57 -10.04
N ALA A 61 -9.95 11.09 -10.68
CA ALA A 61 -11.32 11.35 -10.24
C ALA A 61 -11.61 10.71 -8.87
N ASP A 62 -10.99 9.56 -8.61
CA ASP A 62 -11.14 8.78 -7.38
C ASP A 62 -10.15 9.22 -6.29
N GLY A 63 -9.21 10.13 -6.62
CA GLY A 63 -8.26 10.72 -5.67
C GLY A 63 -6.91 9.99 -5.56
N GLU A 64 -6.82 8.78 -6.10
CA GLU A 64 -5.66 7.89 -5.98
C GLU A 64 -4.53 8.19 -6.98
N GLY A 65 -4.85 8.66 -8.18
CA GLY A 65 -3.87 8.79 -9.26
C GLY A 65 -3.40 7.43 -9.82
N MET A 66 -2.25 7.41 -10.50
CA MET A 66 -1.71 6.16 -11.09
C MET A 66 -0.95 5.35 -10.04
N GLN A 67 -1.66 4.47 -9.31
CA GLN A 67 -1.07 3.56 -8.34
C GLN A 67 -1.22 2.10 -8.76
N VAL A 68 -0.29 1.24 -8.31
CA VAL A 68 -0.37 -0.22 -8.53
C VAL A 68 -1.17 -0.90 -7.41
N PHE A 69 -1.19 -0.26 -6.24
CA PHE A 69 -2.01 -0.63 -5.09
C PHE A 69 -2.93 0.54 -4.86
N ASP A 70 -4.22 0.26 -4.79
CA ASP A 70 -5.18 1.21 -4.27
C ASP A 70 -4.96 1.26 -2.75
N HIS A 71 -4.54 2.42 -2.25
CA HIS A 71 -4.26 2.66 -0.84
C HIS A 71 -4.30 4.16 -0.58
N ASP A 72 -5.34 4.62 0.09
CA ASP A 72 -5.44 6.01 0.49
C ASP A 72 -4.80 6.27 1.87
N PRO A 73 -4.24 7.49 2.08
CA PRO A 73 -3.73 7.88 3.38
C PRO A 73 -4.78 7.78 4.49
N GLY A 74 -4.63 6.79 5.36
CA GLY A 74 -5.54 6.54 6.49
C GLY A 74 -6.29 5.21 6.39
N GLU A 75 -6.21 4.53 5.25
CA GLU A 75 -6.81 3.21 5.02
C GLU A 75 -5.95 2.08 5.57
N GLN A 76 -6.61 0.94 5.80
CA GLN A 76 -5.95 -0.28 6.21
C GLN A 76 -5.12 -0.86 5.06
N ILE A 77 -4.06 -1.60 5.41
CA ILE A 77 -3.34 -2.36 4.38
C ILE A 77 -4.20 -3.57 4.02
N ALA A 78 -4.68 -3.61 2.78
CA ALA A 78 -5.42 -4.74 2.26
C ALA A 78 -4.67 -5.43 1.13
N ALA A 79 -4.98 -6.71 0.95
CA ALA A 79 -4.60 -7.44 -0.25
C ALA A 79 -5.47 -6.98 -1.42
N PRO A 80 -5.02 -7.12 -2.69
CA PRO A 80 -5.76 -6.60 -3.84
C PRO A 80 -7.21 -7.07 -3.98
N PHE A 81 -7.56 -8.26 -3.46
CA PHE A 81 -8.94 -8.74 -3.49
C PHE A 81 -9.85 -7.98 -2.51
N ALA A 82 -9.30 -7.54 -1.37
CA ALA A 82 -10.04 -6.80 -0.36
C ALA A 82 -10.35 -5.38 -0.87
N GLU A 83 -9.37 -4.71 -1.49
CA GLU A 83 -9.55 -3.41 -2.18
C GLU A 83 -10.65 -3.50 -3.25
N GLN A 84 -10.61 -4.52 -4.11
CA GLN A 84 -11.63 -4.69 -5.16
C GLN A 84 -13.04 -4.92 -4.59
N ILE A 85 -13.17 -5.59 -3.45
CA ILE A 85 -14.45 -5.76 -2.76
C ILE A 85 -14.88 -4.43 -2.15
N GLU A 86 -13.94 -3.68 -1.57
CA GLU A 86 -14.18 -2.33 -1.04
C GLU A 86 -14.72 -1.38 -2.11
N ASP A 87 -14.14 -1.35 -3.31
CA ASP A 87 -14.61 -0.54 -4.43
C ASP A 87 -16.07 -0.82 -4.80
N LEU A 88 -16.42 -2.11 -4.84
CA LEU A 88 -17.79 -2.55 -5.12
C LEU A 88 -18.74 -2.09 -4.02
N VAL A 89 -18.29 -2.10 -2.76
CA VAL A 89 -19.06 -1.62 -1.61
C VAL A 89 -19.19 -0.10 -1.63
N LYS A 90 -18.11 0.66 -1.82
CA LYS A 90 -18.09 2.12 -1.92
C LYS A 90 -19.01 2.58 -3.06
N THR A 91 -18.93 1.92 -4.22
CA THR A 91 -19.81 2.17 -5.38
C THR A 91 -21.28 1.92 -5.04
N ALA A 92 -21.60 0.79 -4.38
CA ALA A 92 -22.96 0.49 -3.97
C ALA A 92 -23.48 1.51 -2.94
N LEU A 93 -22.68 1.85 -1.93
CA LEU A 93 -23.03 2.85 -0.90
C LEU A 93 -23.31 4.24 -1.48
N ALA A 94 -22.64 4.63 -2.57
CA ALA A 94 -22.91 5.90 -3.25
C ALA A 94 -24.37 6.03 -3.74
N THR A 95 -25.04 4.90 -3.98
CA THR A 95 -26.46 4.84 -4.37
C THR A 95 -27.44 4.86 -3.19
N HIS A 96 -26.93 4.85 -1.95
CA HIS A 96 -27.68 4.81 -0.68
C HIS A 96 -27.42 6.06 0.18
N PRO A 97 -28.12 7.19 -0.07
CA PRO A 97 -27.91 8.45 0.65
C PRO A 97 -28.03 8.33 2.17
N GLU A 98 -28.86 7.41 2.66
CA GLU A 98 -29.08 7.13 4.08
C GLU A 98 -27.85 6.56 4.78
N LEU A 99 -26.94 5.91 4.05
CA LEU A 99 -25.72 5.30 4.58
C LEU A 99 -24.48 6.20 4.44
N LYS A 100 -24.59 7.40 3.89
CA LYS A 100 -23.45 8.32 3.64
C LYS A 100 -22.62 8.69 4.87
N HIS A 101 -23.17 8.50 6.07
CA HIS A 101 -22.49 8.80 7.33
C HIS A 101 -21.63 7.62 7.83
N GLN A 102 -21.75 6.46 7.19
CA GLN A 102 -21.01 5.25 7.53
C GLN A 102 -19.70 5.26 6.75
N GLN A 103 -18.59 5.20 7.47
CA GLN A 103 -17.26 5.00 6.87
C GLN A 103 -16.97 3.51 6.86
N ILE A 104 -16.75 2.93 5.70
CA ILE A 104 -16.34 1.54 5.55
C ILE A 104 -14.98 1.48 4.86
N ASP A 105 -14.15 0.57 5.31
CA ASP A 105 -12.78 0.30 4.86
C ASP A 105 -12.52 -1.21 5.07
N PHE A 106 -11.66 -1.81 4.27
CA PHE A 106 -11.36 -3.23 4.27
C PHE A 106 -9.87 -3.45 4.47
N GLY A 107 -9.55 -4.48 5.26
CA GLY A 107 -8.19 -4.93 5.48
C GLY A 107 -8.04 -6.41 5.20
N THR A 108 -6.81 -6.89 5.33
CA THR A 108 -6.52 -8.32 5.29
C THR A 108 -5.88 -8.77 6.60
N SER A 109 -6.41 -9.83 7.19
CA SER A 109 -5.89 -10.41 8.43
C SER A 109 -4.52 -11.05 8.20
N PRO A 110 -3.71 -11.30 9.25
CA PRO A 110 -2.45 -12.03 9.13
C PRO A 110 -2.59 -13.44 8.50
N GLU A 111 -3.77 -14.03 8.61
CA GLU A 111 -4.13 -15.34 8.05
C GLU A 111 -4.63 -15.24 6.59
N GLY A 112 -4.73 -14.03 6.04
CA GLY A 112 -5.19 -13.76 4.67
C GLY A 112 -6.71 -13.61 4.54
N GLY A 113 -7.45 -13.51 5.65
CA GLY A 113 -8.90 -13.30 5.65
C GLY A 113 -9.30 -11.84 5.42
N LEU A 114 -10.53 -11.61 4.97
CA LEU A 114 -11.10 -10.26 4.87
C LEU A 114 -11.41 -9.71 6.26
N VAL A 115 -11.02 -8.46 6.53
CA VAL A 115 -11.39 -7.73 7.76
C VAL A 115 -12.17 -6.49 7.35
N ILE A 116 -13.28 -6.20 8.02
CA ILE A 116 -14.16 -5.08 7.68
C ILE A 116 -14.07 -4.04 8.78
N TYR A 117 -13.77 -2.80 8.44
CA TYR A 117 -13.72 -1.67 9.36
C TYR A 117 -14.93 -0.78 9.12
N LEU A 118 -15.86 -0.76 10.08
CA LEU A 118 -17.01 0.14 10.04
C LEU A 118 -16.86 1.22 11.10
N ASN A 119 -16.76 2.48 10.67
CA ASN A 119 -16.46 3.64 11.50
C ASN A 119 -15.22 3.43 12.38
N GLY A 120 -14.17 2.82 11.81
CA GLY A 120 -12.92 2.49 12.50
C GLY A 120 -12.98 1.29 13.43
N LYS A 121 -14.12 0.60 13.56
CA LYS A 121 -14.23 -0.64 14.34
C LYS A 121 -14.09 -1.85 13.41
N ALA A 122 -13.15 -2.74 13.75
CA ALA A 122 -12.91 -3.98 13.02
C ALA A 122 -13.96 -5.07 13.30
N PHE A 123 -14.29 -5.82 12.26
CA PHE A 123 -15.17 -6.98 12.25
C PHE A 123 -14.55 -8.06 11.35
N ASP A 124 -14.33 -9.25 11.91
CA ASP A 124 -13.69 -10.36 11.19
C ASP A 124 -14.65 -11.13 10.28
N THR A 125 -15.96 -10.88 10.40
CA THR A 125 -16.98 -11.49 9.54
C THR A 125 -18.08 -10.51 9.20
N VAL A 126 -18.75 -10.74 8.06
CA VAL A 126 -19.85 -9.89 7.60
C VAL A 126 -21.04 -9.96 8.57
N GLU A 127 -21.31 -11.15 9.14
CA GLU A 127 -22.43 -11.37 10.07
C GLU A 127 -22.30 -10.54 11.35
N ALA A 128 -21.07 -10.18 11.74
CA ALA A 128 -20.77 -9.41 12.93
C ALA A 128 -21.08 -7.91 12.79
N LEU A 129 -21.32 -7.42 11.58
CA LEU A 129 -21.70 -6.02 11.35
C LEU A 129 -23.02 -5.67 12.06
N PRO A 130 -23.20 -4.41 12.50
CA PRO A 130 -24.41 -4.01 13.23
C PRO A 130 -25.60 -3.68 12.33
N ASP A 131 -25.36 -3.26 11.09
CA ASP A 131 -26.40 -2.78 10.16
C ASP A 131 -26.67 -3.80 9.06
N GLU A 132 -27.92 -4.26 8.96
CA GLU A 132 -28.35 -5.27 7.98
C GLU A 132 -28.27 -4.78 6.53
N ASN A 133 -28.44 -3.48 6.27
CA ASN A 133 -28.29 -2.92 4.93
C ASN A 133 -26.82 -2.99 4.50
N ILE A 134 -25.89 -2.63 5.41
CA ILE A 134 -24.45 -2.72 5.15
C ILE A 134 -24.06 -4.18 4.92
N LYS A 135 -24.54 -5.12 5.76
CA LYS A 135 -24.32 -6.56 5.52
C LYS A 135 -24.74 -6.99 4.13
N THR A 136 -25.94 -6.60 3.72
CA THR A 136 -26.49 -6.97 2.42
C THR A 136 -25.61 -6.45 1.28
N ILE A 137 -25.19 -5.19 1.38
CA ILE A 137 -24.28 -4.55 0.40
C ILE A 137 -22.94 -5.29 0.33
N VAL A 138 -22.32 -5.57 1.48
CA VAL A 138 -21.03 -6.28 1.54
C VAL A 138 -21.14 -7.70 0.98
N LEU A 139 -22.19 -8.44 1.35
CA LEU A 139 -22.43 -9.79 0.80
C LEU A 139 -22.64 -9.75 -0.71
N GLN A 140 -23.36 -8.75 -1.22
CA GLN A 140 -23.57 -8.60 -2.65
C GLN A 140 -22.27 -8.26 -3.38
N ALA A 141 -21.44 -7.36 -2.83
CA ALA A 141 -20.13 -7.04 -3.39
C ALA A 141 -19.21 -8.27 -3.44
N ILE A 142 -19.13 -9.04 -2.35
CA ILE A 142 -18.37 -10.30 -2.31
C ILE A 142 -18.90 -11.29 -3.36
N ALA A 143 -20.22 -11.42 -3.51
CA ALA A 143 -20.81 -12.30 -4.51
C ALA A 143 -20.50 -11.85 -5.95
N THR A 144 -20.54 -10.54 -6.20
CA THR A 144 -20.18 -9.95 -7.50
C THR A 144 -18.71 -10.21 -7.82
N TRP A 145 -17.81 -10.03 -6.85
CA TRP A 145 -16.38 -10.29 -7.03
C TRP A 145 -16.09 -11.77 -7.31
N ASN A 146 -16.72 -12.68 -6.56
CA ASN A 146 -16.61 -14.13 -6.78
C ASN A 146 -17.17 -14.60 -8.13
N ALA A 147 -18.08 -13.84 -8.75
CA ALA A 147 -18.63 -14.17 -10.06
C ALA A 147 -17.73 -13.68 -11.21
N SER A 148 -16.79 -12.77 -10.95
CA SER A 148 -15.89 -12.19 -11.94
C SER A 148 -14.47 -12.78 -11.93
N HIS A 149 -14.17 -13.69 -10.99
CA HIS A 149 -12.86 -14.34 -10.80
C HIS A 149 -13.01 -15.85 -10.60
#